data_AF-A0A9E3EMR2-F1
#
_entry.id   AF-A0A9E3EMR2-F1
#
_cell.length_a   1.000
_cell.length_b   1.000
_cell.length_c   1.000
_cell.angle_alpha   90.00
_cell.angle_beta   90.00
_cell.angle_gamma   90.00
#
_symmetry.space_group_name_H-M   'P 1'
#
loop_
_entity.id
_entity.type
_entity.pdbx_description
1 polymer ?
#
loop_
_entity_poly.entity_id
_entity_poly.type
_entity_poly.pdbx_seq_one_letter_code
_entity_poly.pdbx_strand_id
1 'polypeptide(L)'
;MFGLRNNNGGKIHSAVPELCADVARGAISKREFLRTAALLGVAVPSAKAFLAATVGLDGLSLVSPALAQDTPKSGGTLRFATVVQEITDPAIITWIEA
;
A
#
# COMPACT_ATOMS: atom_id res chain seq x y z
N MET A 1 -17.14 20.43 -2.75
CA MET A 1 -17.67 19.09 -2.45
C MET A 1 -17.02 18.09 -3.39
N PHE A 2 -16.29 17.09 -2.89
CA PHE A 2 -15.55 16.15 -3.73
C PHE A 2 -16.53 15.27 -4.52
N GLY A 3 -16.41 15.22 -5.85
CA GLY A 3 -17.26 14.40 -6.73
C GLY A 3 -16.88 12.93 -6.69
N LEU A 4 -17.05 12.29 -5.53
CA LEU A 4 -16.61 10.92 -5.30
C LEU A 4 -17.60 9.93 -5.94
N ARG A 5 -17.11 9.04 -6.80
CA ARG A 5 -17.88 7.95 -7.40
C ARG A 5 -17.11 6.63 -7.31
N ASN A 6 -17.81 5.53 -7.05
CA ASN A 6 -17.17 4.21 -7.13
C ASN A 6 -17.05 3.78 -8.61
N ASN A 7 -16.15 2.82 -8.89
CA ASN A 7 -15.91 2.37 -10.27
C ASN A 7 -17.14 1.69 -10.92
N ASN A 8 -18.07 1.20 -10.10
CA ASN A 8 -19.26 0.48 -10.54
C ASN A 8 -20.49 1.41 -10.67
N GLY A 9 -20.32 2.73 -10.53
CA GLY A 9 -21.41 3.73 -10.55
C GLY A 9 -22.35 3.70 -9.34
N GLY A 10 -22.14 2.81 -8.37
CA GLY A 10 -22.90 2.73 -7.12
C GLY A 10 -22.60 3.88 -6.14
N LYS A 11 -23.51 4.06 -5.19
CA LYS A 11 -23.35 5.05 -4.11
C LYS A 11 -22.17 4.67 -3.22
N ILE A 12 -21.35 5.67 -2.89
CA ILE A 12 -20.29 5.52 -1.89
C ILE A 12 -20.90 5.59 -0.49
N HIS A 13 -20.28 4.89 0.45
CA HIS A 13 -20.65 4.96 1.86
C HIS A 13 -20.65 6.42 2.37
N SER A 14 -21.68 6.79 3.13
CA SER A 14 -21.94 8.18 3.57
C SER A 14 -20.81 8.80 4.41
N ALA A 15 -20.02 7.98 5.10
CA ALA A 15 -18.89 8.42 5.91
C ALA A 15 -17.62 8.80 5.12
N VAL A 16 -17.52 8.46 3.83
CA VAL A 16 -16.30 8.71 3.03
C VAL A 16 -15.99 10.20 2.82
N PRO A 17 -16.97 11.08 2.55
CA PRO A 17 -16.73 12.53 2.49
C PRO A 17 -16.21 13.13 3.80
N GLU A 18 -16.63 12.59 4.95
CA GLU A 18 -16.15 13.02 6.25
C GLU A 18 -14.69 12.60 6.47
N LEU A 19 -14.35 11.36 6.14
CA LEU A 19 -12.96 10.87 6.15
C LEU A 19 -12.04 11.70 5.24
N CYS A 20 -12.55 12.16 4.09
CA CYS A 20 -11.83 13.05 3.19
C CYS A 20 -11.51 14.40 3.86
N ALA A 21 -12.45 14.96 4.63
CA ALA A 21 -12.23 16.18 5.40
C ALA A 21 -11.25 15.98 6.55
N ASP A 22 -11.30 14.83 7.22
CA ASP A 22 -10.38 14.49 8.32
C ASP A 22 -8.93 14.37 7.85
N VAL A 23 -8.69 13.73 6.70
CA VAL A 23 -7.36 13.68 6.09
C VAL A 23 -6.90 15.08 5.67
N ALA A 24 -7.77 15.86 5.04
CA ALA A 24 -7.42 17.21 4.57
C ALA A 24 -7.04 18.14 5.74
N ARG A 25 -7.66 17.95 6.92
CA ARG A 25 -7.32 18.64 8.17
C ARG A 25 -6.07 18.08 8.87
N GLY A 26 -5.55 16.94 8.42
CA GLY A 26 -4.45 16.24 9.07
C GLY A 26 -4.83 15.53 10.37
N ALA A 27 -6.12 15.32 10.64
CA ALA A 27 -6.62 14.65 11.84
C ALA A 27 -6.36 13.13 11.81
N ILE A 28 -6.33 12.54 10.60
CA ILE A 28 -6.01 11.13 10.39
C ILE A 28 -4.89 10.98 9.36
N SER A 29 -4.10 9.91 9.50
CA SER A 29 -3.00 9.65 8.58
C SER A 29 -3.48 9.11 7.23
N LYS A 30 -2.68 9.28 6.17
CA LYS A 30 -2.98 8.72 4.83
C LYS A 30 -3.22 7.21 4.86
N ARG A 31 -2.45 6.50 5.71
CA ARG A 31 -2.56 5.04 5.89
C ARG A 31 -3.88 4.66 6.57
N GLU A 32 -4.26 5.43 7.56
CA GLU A 32 -5.51 5.25 8.30
C GLU A 32 -6.72 5.48 7.40
N PHE A 33 -6.71 6.54 6.59
CA PHE A 33 -7.73 6.74 5.56
C PHE A 33 -7.88 5.54 4.62
N LEU A 34 -6.76 5.00 4.10
CA LEU A 34 -6.82 3.84 3.19
C LEU A 34 -7.41 2.60 3.86
N ARG A 35 -7.08 2.36 5.14
CA ARG A 35 -7.64 1.25 5.91
C ARG A 35 -9.13 1.44 6.15
N THR A 36 -9.55 2.61 6.61
CA THR A 36 -10.96 2.90 6.92
C THR A 36 -11.80 2.92 5.64
N ALA A 37 -11.31 3.51 4.56
CA ALA A 37 -12.00 3.49 3.27
C ALA A 37 -12.17 2.05 2.74
N ALA A 38 -11.14 1.20 2.85
CA ALA A 38 -11.23 -0.20 2.47
C ALA A 38 -12.23 -0.97 3.34
N LEU A 39 -12.30 -0.70 4.64
CA LEU A 39 -13.29 -1.28 5.56
C LEU A 39 -14.73 -0.91 5.14
N LEU A 40 -14.94 0.31 4.64
CA LEU A 40 -16.21 0.80 4.12
C LEU A 40 -16.57 0.27 2.72
N GLY A 41 -15.80 -0.69 2.19
CA GLY A 41 -16.04 -1.30 0.88
C GLY A 41 -15.55 -0.49 -0.31
N VAL A 42 -14.70 0.53 -0.09
CA VAL A 42 -14.07 1.28 -1.19
C VAL A 42 -12.86 0.49 -1.69
N ALA A 43 -12.83 0.17 -2.98
CA ALA A 43 -11.67 -0.45 -3.59
C ALA A 43 -10.41 0.44 -3.41
N VAL A 44 -9.28 -0.18 -3.10
CA VAL A 44 -8.00 0.52 -2.84
C VAL A 44 -7.61 1.54 -3.94
N PRO A 45 -7.78 1.26 -5.25
CA PRO A 45 -7.49 2.23 -6.30
C PRO A 45 -8.37 3.49 -6.19
N SER A 46 -9.66 3.33 -5.90
CA SER A 46 -10.60 4.45 -5.72
C SER A 46 -10.29 5.24 -4.45
N ALA A 47 -9.96 4.55 -3.35
CA ALA A 47 -9.53 5.23 -2.12
C ALA A 47 -8.28 6.08 -2.35
N LYS A 48 -7.29 5.58 -3.09
CA LYS A 48 -6.12 6.37 -3.49
C LYS A 48 -6.50 7.59 -4.34
N ALA A 49 -7.42 7.44 -5.30
CA ALA A 49 -7.89 8.58 -6.09
C ALA A 49 -8.59 9.65 -5.23
N PHE A 50 -9.38 9.25 -4.23
CA PHE A 50 -10.05 10.17 -3.31
C PHE A 50 -9.06 10.90 -2.42
N LEU A 51 -8.04 10.20 -1.93
CA LEU A 51 -6.96 10.80 -1.14
C LEU A 51 -6.18 11.81 -2.01
N ALA A 52 -5.96 11.52 -3.29
CA ALA A 52 -5.23 12.42 -4.19
C ALA A 52 -6.04 13.69 -4.49
N ALA A 53 -7.35 13.54 -4.68
CA ALA A 53 -8.26 14.66 -4.88
C ALA A 53 -8.41 15.54 -3.63
N THR A 54 -8.14 15.01 -2.43
CA THR A 54 -8.35 15.72 -1.16
C THR A 54 -7.10 16.42 -0.65
N VAL A 55 -5.92 15.79 -0.76
CA VAL A 55 -4.65 16.33 -0.25
C VAL A 55 -3.78 16.93 -1.37
N GLY A 56 -4.26 16.89 -2.61
CA GLY A 56 -3.48 17.28 -3.80
C GLY A 56 -2.49 16.19 -4.23
N LEU A 57 -2.06 16.29 -5.50
CA LEU A 57 -1.10 15.36 -6.11
C LEU A 57 0.23 15.30 -5.34
N ASP A 58 0.60 16.37 -4.66
CA ASP A 58 1.81 16.44 -3.81
C ASP A 58 1.70 15.53 -2.59
N GLY A 59 0.48 15.34 -2.07
CA GLY A 59 0.17 14.43 -0.97
C GLY A 59 0.06 12.96 -1.42
N LEU A 60 -0.14 12.72 -2.70
CA LEU A 60 -0.21 11.40 -3.31
C LEU A 60 0.85 11.26 -4.40
N SER A 61 2.12 11.44 -4.02
CA SER A 61 3.14 10.65 -4.71
C SER A 61 2.64 9.20 -4.65
N LEU A 62 2.26 8.69 -5.82
CA LEU A 62 1.47 7.49 -6.08
C LEU A 62 2.29 6.25 -5.72
N VAL A 63 2.78 6.14 -4.47
CA VAL A 63 4.10 5.57 -4.22
C VAL A 63 5.09 6.40 -5.04
N SER A 64 5.94 7.22 -4.41
CA SER A 64 7.17 7.57 -5.15
C SER A 64 7.71 6.22 -5.58
N PRO A 65 7.81 5.92 -6.90
CA PRO A 65 8.39 4.65 -7.29
C PRO A 65 9.67 4.56 -6.48
N ALA A 66 9.89 3.42 -5.82
CA ALA A 66 11.16 3.16 -5.18
C ALA A 66 12.16 3.07 -6.32
N LEU A 67 12.52 4.23 -6.87
CA LEU A 67 13.51 4.41 -7.87
C LEU A 67 14.77 4.07 -7.10
N ALA A 68 15.39 2.95 -7.47
CA ALA A 68 16.78 2.77 -7.16
C ALA A 68 17.49 4.08 -7.51
N GLN A 69 18.40 4.55 -6.65
CA GLN A 69 19.11 5.82 -6.88
C GLN A 69 19.83 5.86 -8.24
N ASP A 70 20.05 4.69 -8.84
CA ASP A 70 20.59 4.49 -10.18
C ASP A 70 19.64 3.74 -11.12
N THR A 71 19.77 3.99 -12.42
CA THR A 71 19.15 3.17 -13.48
C THR A 71 19.51 1.70 -13.25
N PRO A 72 18.53 0.79 -13.08
CA PRO A 72 18.81 -0.62 -12.85
C PRO A 72 19.63 -1.18 -14.03
N LYS A 73 20.84 -1.63 -13.74
CA LYS A 73 21.70 -2.28 -14.75
C LYS A 73 21.09 -3.64 -15.06
N SER A 74 20.76 -3.86 -16.34
CA SER A 74 20.32 -5.16 -16.80
C SER A 74 21.52 -6.11 -16.84
N GLY A 75 21.44 -7.19 -16.05
CA GLY A 75 22.47 -8.23 -16.00
C GLY A 75 23.44 -8.12 -14.82
N GLY A 76 24.09 -9.26 -14.53
CA GLY A 76 24.99 -9.48 -13.41
C GLY A 76 24.98 -10.95 -12.99
N THR A 77 26.01 -11.40 -12.27
CA THR A 77 26.02 -12.74 -11.66
C THR A 77 25.71 -12.61 -10.18
N LEU A 78 24.51 -12.99 -9.80
CA LEU A 78 24.14 -13.09 -8.41
C LEU A 78 24.58 -14.46 -7.87
N ARG A 79 25.38 -14.45 -6.80
CA ARG A 79 25.86 -15.66 -6.12
C ARG A 79 25.20 -15.75 -4.75
N PHE A 80 24.37 -16.76 -4.54
CA PHE A 80 23.89 -17.13 -3.22
C PHE A 80 24.69 -18.33 -2.70
N ALA A 81 24.98 -18.32 -1.40
CA ALA A 81 25.48 -19.48 -0.67
C ALA A 81 24.57 -19.66 0.55
N THR A 82 24.08 -20.88 0.73
CA THR A 82 23.31 -21.31 1.90
C THR A 82 24.00 -22.52 2.50
N VAL A 83 23.85 -22.70 3.81
CA VAL A 83 24.36 -23.87 4.50
C VAL A 83 23.32 -24.99 4.35
N VAL A 84 23.69 -26.09 3.66
CA VAL A 84 22.86 -27.28 3.62
C VAL A 84 22.98 -27.99 4.97
N GLN A 85 21.87 -28.03 5.70
CA GLN A 85 21.82 -28.72 6.99
C GLN A 85 21.58 -30.21 6.76
N GLU A 86 22.33 -31.03 7.50
CA GLU A 86 22.06 -32.46 7.57
C GLU A 86 20.77 -32.69 8.37
N ILE A 87 19.84 -33.46 7.79
CA ILE A 87 18.58 -33.83 8.46
C ILE A 87 18.68 -35.30 8.86
N THR A 88 19.07 -35.54 10.12
CA THR A 88 19.09 -36.90 10.69
C THR A 88 17.70 -37.34 11.16
N ASP A 89 16.93 -36.44 11.75
CA ASP A 89 15.55 -36.68 12.20
C ASP A 89 14.65 -35.49 11.80
N PRO A 90 13.62 -35.70 10.95
CA PRO A 90 12.72 -34.64 10.51
C PRO A 90 11.87 -34.04 11.64
N ALA A 91 11.65 -34.76 12.75
CA ALA A 91 10.78 -34.28 13.83
C ALA A 91 11.43 -33.20 14.71
N ILE A 92 12.76 -33.06 14.66
CA ILE A 92 13.53 -32.20 15.56
C ILE A 92 14.19 -31.04 14.78
N ILE A 93 14.01 -30.96 13.46
CA ILE A 93 14.66 -29.92 12.67
C ILE A 93 14.24 -28.53 13.15
N THR A 94 15.22 -27.66 13.34
CA THR A 94 14.99 -26.24 13.64
C THR A 94 15.60 -25.44 12.51
N TRP A 95 14.77 -24.61 11.87
CA TRP A 95 15.20 -23.77 10.76
C TRP A 95 16.12 -22.64 11.27
N ILE A 96 17.31 -22.49 10.69
CA ILE A 96 18.36 -21.60 11.21
C ILE A 96 18.47 -20.30 10.39
N GLU A 97 17.93 -20.24 9.18
CA GLU A 97 17.95 -19.03 8.36
C GLU A 97 16.76 -18.11 8.70
N ALA A 98 17.02 -16.85 9.06
CA ALA A 98 16.04 -15.81 9.34
C ALA A 98 16.13 -14.66 8.32
#